data_AF-A0A2E1LSU3-F1
#
_entry.id   AF-A0A2E1LSU3-F1
#
_cell.length_a   1.000
_cell.length_b   1.000
_cell.length_c   1.000
_cell.angle_alpha   90.00
_cell.angle_beta   90.00
_cell.angle_gamma   90.00
#
_symmetry.space_group_name_H-M   'P 1'
#
loop_
_entity.id
_entity.type
_entity.pdbx_description
1 polymer ?
#
loop_
_entity_poly.entity_id
_entity_poly.type
_entity_poly.pdbx_seq_one_letter_code
_entity_poly.pdbx_strand_id
1 'polypeptide(L)' 'GYGWPSDKGGPMLYGDMVGAKTVLATMERLGADDDRFKPCDTLKKLAETGGRFIDVKPG' A
#
# COMPACT_ATOMS: atom_id res chain seq x y z
N GLY A 1 -1.13 -14.76 -15.45
CA GLY A 1 -1.21 -13.33 -15.11
C GLY A 1 -2.11 -13.18 -13.90
N TYR A 2 -1.76 -12.31 -12.94
CA TYR A 2 -2.37 -12.20 -11.61
C TYR A 2 -3.86 -11.75 -11.59
N GLY A 3 -4.57 -11.80 -12.72
CA GLY A 3 -5.99 -11.42 -12.83
C GLY A 3 -6.28 -9.94 -12.55
N TRP A 4 -5.24 -9.08 -12.51
CA TRP A 4 -5.40 -7.67 -12.15
C TRP A 4 -6.11 -6.90 -13.27
N PRO A 5 -7.11 -6.05 -12.96
CA PRO A 5 -7.78 -5.21 -13.95
C PRO A 5 -6.77 -4.26 -14.62
N SER A 6 -6.52 -4.47 -15.93
CA SER A 6 -5.53 -3.71 -16.71
C SER A 6 -5.88 -2.23 -16.81
N ASP A 7 -7.16 -1.88 -16.69
CA ASP A 7 -7.71 -0.53 -16.69
C ASP A 7 -7.28 0.30 -15.46
N LYS A 8 -6.81 -0.37 -14.38
CA LYS A 8 -6.40 0.31 -13.14
C LYS A 8 -4.89 0.59 -13.04
N GLY A 9 -4.13 0.34 -14.10
CA GLY A 9 -2.70 0.68 -14.17
C GLY A 9 -1.78 -0.16 -13.28
N GLY A 10 -2.27 -1.30 -12.77
CA GLY A 10 -1.54 -2.18 -11.86
C GLY A 10 -1.78 -1.86 -10.36
N PRO A 11 -1.49 -2.82 -9.46
CA PRO A 11 -1.77 -2.68 -8.03
C PRO A 11 -1.01 -1.52 -7.36
N MET A 12 0.18 -1.19 -7.86
CA MET A 12 0.98 -0.08 -7.34
C MET A 12 0.37 1.29 -7.69
N LEU A 13 -0.08 1.46 -8.94
CA LEU A 13 -0.72 2.71 -9.38
C LEU A 13 -2.08 2.91 -8.71
N TYR A 14 -2.82 1.82 -8.51
CA TYR A 14 -4.06 1.85 -7.74
C TYR A 14 -3.81 2.20 -6.27
N GLY A 15 -2.73 1.69 -5.68
CA GLY A 15 -2.27 2.07 -4.34
C GLY A 15 -2.01 3.57 -4.21
N ASP A 16 -1.42 4.18 -5.24
CA ASP A 16 -1.22 5.64 -5.29
C ASP A 16 -2.52 6.43 -5.39
N MET A 17 -3.48 5.97 -6.20
CA MET A 17 -4.80 6.61 -6.31
C MET A 17 -5.59 6.54 -5.00
N VAL A 18 -5.48 5.43 -4.27
CA VAL A 18 -6.11 5.24 -2.95
C VAL A 18 -5.37 6.05 -1.87
N GLY A 19 -4.05 6.19 -2.02
CA GLY A 19 -3.16 6.91 -1.11
C GLY A 19 -2.60 6.02 -0.01
N ALA A 20 -1.30 6.19 0.28
CA ALA A 20 -0.57 5.39 1.27
C ALA A 20 -1.18 5.41 2.68
N LYS A 21 -1.80 6.53 3.07
CA LYS A 21 -2.49 6.66 4.37
C LYS A 21 -3.72 5.75 4.49
N THR A 22 -4.52 5.66 3.43
CA THR A 22 -5.71 4.79 3.40
C THR A 22 -5.32 3.32 3.40
N VAL A 23 -4.26 2.98 2.66
CA VAL A 23 -3.69 1.63 2.64
C VAL A 23 -3.15 1.25 4.01
N LEU A 24 -2.40 2.15 4.67
CA LEU A 24 -1.89 1.94 6.02
C LEU A 24 -3.03 1.67 7.02
N ALA A 25 -4.06 2.51 7.05
CA ALA A 25 -5.19 2.33 7.96
C ALA A 25 -5.91 0.99 7.73
N THR A 26 -6.02 0.56 6.48
CA THR A 26 -6.60 -0.75 6.14
C THR A 26 -5.71 -1.89 6.63
N MET A 27 -4.40 -1.80 6.44
CA MET A 27 -3.45 -2.80 6.93
C MET A 27 -3.39 -2.83 8.46
N GLU A 28 -3.48 -1.69 9.15
CA GLU A 28 -3.54 -1.66 10.62
C GLU A 28 -4.79 -2.35 11.14
N ARG A 29 -5.94 -2.12 10.49
CA ARG A 29 -7.19 -2.80 10.82
C ARG A 29 -7.09 -4.31 10.61
N LEU A 30 -6.56 -4.75 9.47
CA LEU A 30 -6.38 -6.18 9.17
C LEU A 30 -5.30 -6.82 10.06
N GLY A 31 -4.25 -6.07 10.36
CA GLY A 31 -3.13 -6.46 11.22
C GLY A 31 -3.51 -6.62 12.68
N ALA A 32 -4.59 -5.95 13.13
CA ALA A 32 -5.16 -6.16 14.45
C ALA A 32 -5.77 -7.56 14.61
N ASP A 33 -6.29 -8.12 13.51
CA ASP A 33 -6.90 -9.45 13.49
C ASP A 33 -5.88 -10.54 13.10
N ASP A 34 -4.91 -10.23 12.24
CA ASP A 34 -3.92 -11.18 11.72
C ASP A 34 -2.56 -10.50 11.46
N ASP A 35 -1.54 -10.92 12.20
CA ASP A 35 -0.17 -10.40 12.13
C ASP A 35 0.45 -10.47 10.73
N ARG A 36 -0.06 -11.32 9.82
CA ARG A 36 0.40 -11.37 8.42
C ARG A 36 0.10 -10.09 7.65
N PHE A 37 -0.89 -9.30 8.09
CA PHE A 37 -1.24 -8.02 7.49
C PHE A 37 -0.64 -6.82 8.21
N LYS A 38 0.27 -7.06 9.17
CA LYS A 38 0.94 -5.99 9.91
C LYS A 38 1.70 -5.07 8.94
N PRO A 39 1.41 -3.76 8.94
CA PRO A 39 2.06 -2.83 8.02
C PRO A 39 3.56 -2.70 8.34
N CYS A 40 4.38 -2.67 7.31
CA CYS A 40 5.82 -2.46 7.44
C CYS A 40 6.15 -0.98 7.71
N ASP A 41 7.32 -0.73 8.29
CA ASP A 41 7.76 0.63 8.62
C ASP A 41 7.91 1.52 7.38
N THR A 42 8.26 0.95 6.23
CA THR A 42 8.32 1.68 4.95
C THR A 42 6.96 2.21 4.55
N LEU A 43 5.89 1.42 4.70
CA LEU A 43 4.52 1.86 4.40
C LEU A 43 4.07 2.96 5.37
N LYS A 44 4.43 2.85 6.65
CA LYS A 44 4.14 3.90 7.65
C LYS A 44 4.80 5.22 7.27
N LYS A 45 6.09 5.19 6.95
CA LYS A 45 6.83 6.38 6.49
C LYS A 45 6.25 6.95 5.20
N LEU A 46 5.83 6.09 4.27
CA LEU A 46 5.20 6.52 3.03
C LEU A 46 3.87 7.23 3.30
N ALA A 47 3.06 6.69 4.21
CA ALA A 47 1.78 7.28 4.62
C ALA A 47 1.96 8.62 5.36
N GLU A 48 3.00 8.75 6.18
CA GLU A 48 3.34 10.00 6.89
C GLU A 48 3.86 11.07 5.93
N THR A 49 4.70 10.70 4.97
CA THR A 49 5.31 11.64 4.00
C THR A 49 4.40 11.98 2.83
N GLY A 50 3.28 11.27 2.66
CA GLY A 50 2.40 11.40 1.49
C GLY A 50 3.06 10.92 0.19
N GLY A 51 4.05 10.03 0.30
CA GLY A 51 4.79 9.51 -0.84
C GLY A 51 3.99 8.50 -1.66
N ARG A 52 4.46 8.23 -2.87
CA ARG A 52 3.85 7.29 -3.82
C ARG A 52 4.54 5.92 -3.75
N PHE A 53 3.75 4.85 -3.82
CA PHE A 53 4.18 3.48 -3.93
C PHE A 53 5.06 3.24 -5.16
N ILE A 54 4.81 3.92 -6.29
CA ILE A 54 5.68 3.83 -7.47
C ILE A 54 7.07 4.43 -7.25
N ASP A 55 7.21 5.34 -6.28
CA ASP A 55 8.49 5.99 -5.94
C ASP A 55 9.26 5.19 -4.87
N VAL A 56 8.64 4.17 -4.26
CA VAL A 56 9.32 3.26 -3.34
C VAL A 56 10.29 2.40 -4.14
N LYS A 57 11.57 2.70 -4.03
CA LYS A 57 12.62 1.83 -4.56
C LYS A 57 12.68 0.55 -3.71
N PRO A 58 12.61 -0.64 -4.33
CA PRO A 58 13.02 -1.86 -3.64
C PRO A 58 14.52 -1.72 -3.32
N GLY A 59 14.86 -1.84 -2.03
CA GLY A 59 16.23 -1.87 -1.54
C GLY A 59 16.81 -3.27 -1.65
#